data_AF-A0A2H3H309-F1
#
_entry.id   AF-A0A2H3H309-F1
#
_cell.length_a   1.000
_cell.length_b   1.000
_cell.length_c   1.000
_cell.angle_alpha   90.00
_cell.angle_beta   90.00
_cell.angle_gamma   90.00
#
_symmetry.space_group_name_H-M   'P 1'
#
loop_
_entity.id
_entity.type
_entity.pdbx_description
1 polymer ?
#
loop_
_entity_poly.entity_id
_entity_poly.type
_entity_poly.pdbx_seq_one_letter_code
_entity_poly.pdbx_strand_id
1 'polypeptide(L)'
;MLSPAFAHRKYVYTASIAAVIVIFLTVNYAYSGRIRPSRLPEQDALPTAPATLQQEPFPHKIWQSWKDDSENPTDRTVGFPHQWRAVNPDWRYERITDANNDAYVRDRFDANISDVFTSLQDPILKADFLRYLILLREGGVWADIDVFPHQPVSKWIPKQFQGSVNLVVGIENDHHKQPIWPGSSYSVQLCQYSVLAKPNHPGIKTLVNQVAEDLKKLLESKQPGEAVSFEDVMSTTGPFAFTKVLMDYFKESTGVEHTGDELDRLEEPRLIGDVLVLPKDSFGWLPQEHTHDKGDPIILVEHLFIGSWRHGHPG
;
A
#
# COMPACT_ATOMS: atom_id res chain seq x y z
N MET A 1 3.27 -1.25 44.23
CA MET A 1 2.12 -0.31 44.17
C MET A 1 2.33 0.59 42.97
N LEU A 2 1.54 0.41 41.91
CA LEU A 2 1.61 1.22 40.69
C LEU A 2 0.90 2.56 40.90
N SER A 3 1.51 3.64 40.42
CA SER A 3 1.00 5.01 40.58
C SER A 3 -0.35 5.22 39.85
N PRO A 4 -1.31 5.96 40.45
CA PRO A 4 -2.65 6.20 39.88
C PRO A 4 -2.66 6.92 38.52
N ALA A 5 -1.54 7.50 38.08
CA ALA A 5 -1.40 8.12 36.75
C ALA A 5 -1.48 7.11 35.58
N PHE A 6 -1.16 5.84 35.80
CA PHE A 6 -1.20 4.81 34.74
C PHE A 6 -2.61 4.29 34.46
N ALA A 7 -3.49 4.28 35.45
CA ALA A 7 -4.87 3.83 35.29
C ALA A 7 -5.69 4.84 34.46
N HIS A 8 -5.49 6.13 34.69
CA HIS A 8 -6.28 7.16 34.03
C HIS A 8 -6.03 7.25 32.51
N ARG A 9 -4.82 6.94 32.03
CA ARG A 9 -4.51 6.88 30.60
C ARG A 9 -5.29 5.79 29.87
N LYS A 10 -5.41 4.57 30.42
CA LYS A 10 -6.11 3.46 29.74
C LYS A 10 -7.60 3.76 29.47
N TYR A 11 -8.27 4.46 30.38
CA TYR A 11 -9.70 4.81 30.23
C TYR A 11 -9.96 5.90 29.19
N VAL A 12 -9.00 6.80 28.96
CA VAL A 12 -9.12 7.82 27.90
C VAL A 12 -8.95 7.18 26.52
N TYR A 13 -8.00 6.25 26.36
CA TYR A 13 -7.79 5.55 25.08
C TYR A 13 -8.96 4.64 24.69
N THR A 14 -9.56 3.90 25.63
CA THR A 14 -10.72 3.04 25.32
C THR A 14 -11.99 3.84 25.03
N ALA A 15 -12.19 4.98 25.70
CA ALA A 15 -13.33 5.87 25.42
C ALA A 15 -13.21 6.56 24.04
N SER A 16 -12.01 6.94 23.61
CA SER A 16 -11.77 7.52 22.29
C SER A 16 -11.99 6.52 21.15
N ILE A 17 -11.61 5.25 21.33
CA ILE A 17 -11.82 4.20 20.31
C ILE A 17 -13.31 3.83 20.19
N ALA A 18 -14.03 3.74 21.31
CA ALA A 18 -15.48 3.51 21.28
C ALA A 18 -16.25 4.65 20.61
N ALA A 19 -15.81 5.91 20.79
CA ALA A 19 -16.40 7.06 20.10
C ALA A 19 -16.16 7.03 18.58
N VAL A 20 -14.99 6.58 18.13
CA VAL A 20 -14.66 6.40 16.70
C VAL A 20 -15.56 5.34 16.05
N ILE A 21 -15.84 4.23 16.75
CA ILE A 21 -16.71 3.15 16.24
C ILE A 21 -18.18 3.60 16.13
N VAL A 22 -18.69 4.37 17.10
CA VAL A 22 -20.08 4.86 17.07
C VAL A 22 -20.30 5.91 15.97
N ILE A 23 -19.30 6.76 15.69
CA ILE A 23 -19.34 7.70 14.55
C ILE A 23 -19.32 6.92 13.23
N PHE A 24 -18.49 5.88 13.12
CA PHE A 24 -18.39 5.02 11.92
C PHE A 24 -19.71 4.28 11.59
N LEU A 25 -20.45 3.85 12.62
CA LEU A 25 -21.73 3.15 12.44
C LEU A 25 -22.91 4.11 12.14
N THR A 26 -22.88 5.33 12.68
CA THR A 26 -23.98 6.30 12.50
C THR A 26 -23.91 7.06 11.18
N VAL A 27 -22.70 7.35 10.67
CA VAL A 27 -22.50 7.95 9.33
C VAL A 27 -22.88 6.95 8.23
N ASN A 28 -22.53 5.67 8.38
CA ASN A 28 -22.91 4.61 7.43
C ASN A 28 -24.43 4.40 7.31
N TYR A 29 -25.19 4.55 8.40
CA TYR A 29 -26.64 4.39 8.39
C TYR A 29 -27.38 5.60 7.78
N ALA A 30 -26.83 6.80 7.89
CA ALA A 30 -27.47 8.01 7.35
C ALA A 30 -27.27 8.19 5.84
N TYR A 31 -26.18 7.66 5.27
CA TYR A 31 -25.83 7.82 3.85
C TYR A 31 -26.41 6.76 2.91
N SER A 32 -26.88 5.63 3.44
CA SER A 32 -27.46 4.53 2.66
C SER A 32 -28.82 4.86 2.01
N GLY A 33 -29.38 6.06 2.26
CA GLY A 33 -30.70 6.47 1.79
C GLY A 33 -30.77 7.23 0.46
N ARG A 34 -29.65 7.65 -0.14
CA ARG A 34 -29.69 8.48 -1.36
C ARG A 34 -28.46 8.25 -2.22
N ILE A 35 -28.62 7.58 -3.37
CA ILE A 35 -28.07 7.93 -4.69
C ILE A 35 -28.41 6.81 -5.69
N ARG A 36 -28.86 7.19 -6.90
CA ARG A 36 -29.12 6.29 -8.04
C ARG A 36 -27.82 6.04 -8.82
N PRO A 37 -27.59 4.83 -9.35
CA PRO A 37 -26.40 4.55 -10.16
C PRO A 37 -26.53 5.17 -11.56
N SER A 38 -25.47 5.85 -12.00
CA SER A 38 -25.25 6.26 -13.40
C SER A 38 -24.31 5.25 -14.06
N ARG A 39 -24.64 4.82 -15.29
CA ARG A 39 -23.80 3.92 -16.11
C ARG A 39 -22.63 4.69 -16.71
N LEU A 40 -21.42 4.11 -16.63
CA LEU A 40 -20.24 4.55 -17.37
C LEU A 40 -20.25 3.96 -18.80
N PRO A 41 -19.75 4.67 -19.82
CA PRO A 41 -19.62 4.15 -21.17
C PRO A 41 -18.36 3.28 -21.32
N GLU A 42 -18.51 2.25 -22.15
CA GLU A 42 -17.52 1.23 -22.52
C GLU A 42 -16.40 1.83 -23.38
N GLN A 43 -15.14 1.56 -23.04
CA GLN A 43 -13.95 2.07 -23.74
C GLN A 43 -13.12 0.88 -24.27
N ASP A 44 -12.72 0.97 -25.54
CA ASP A 44 -12.09 -0.10 -26.32
C ASP A 44 -10.80 -0.68 -25.70
N ALA A 45 -10.64 -2.00 -25.79
CA ALA A 45 -9.54 -2.77 -25.22
C ALA A 45 -8.18 -2.50 -25.92
N LEU A 46 -7.15 -2.23 -25.11
CA LEU A 46 -5.75 -2.19 -25.54
C LEU A 46 -5.19 -3.61 -25.79
N PRO A 47 -4.14 -3.77 -26.62
CA PRO A 47 -3.62 -5.08 -27.02
C PRO A 47 -2.95 -5.82 -25.86
N THR A 48 -3.41 -7.06 -25.62
CA THR A 48 -2.91 -8.04 -24.65
C THR A 48 -1.55 -8.58 -25.09
N ALA A 49 -0.46 -8.09 -24.48
CA ALA A 49 0.81 -8.81 -24.46
C ALA A 49 0.89 -9.61 -23.15
N PRO A 50 1.09 -10.95 -23.20
CA PRO A 50 1.24 -11.73 -21.98
C PRO A 50 2.44 -11.23 -21.16
N ALA A 51 2.27 -11.15 -19.85
CA ALA A 51 3.32 -10.78 -18.90
C ALA A 51 4.56 -11.64 -19.14
N THR A 52 5.61 -11.05 -19.71
CA THR A 52 6.86 -11.77 -19.98
C THR A 52 7.64 -11.87 -18.69
N LEU A 53 7.93 -13.10 -18.24
CA LEU A 53 8.72 -13.33 -17.04
C LEU A 53 10.12 -12.72 -17.18
N GLN A 54 10.47 -11.79 -16.29
CA GLN A 54 11.82 -11.24 -16.25
C GLN A 54 12.77 -12.30 -15.69
N GLN A 55 13.87 -12.55 -16.39
CA GLN A 55 14.86 -13.58 -16.00
C GLN A 55 15.80 -13.12 -14.89
N GLU A 56 15.97 -11.80 -14.72
CA GLU A 56 16.81 -11.24 -13.66
C GLU A 56 16.22 -11.52 -12.26
N PRO A 57 17.08 -11.71 -11.24
CA PRO A 57 16.63 -11.88 -9.86
C PRO A 57 16.03 -10.58 -9.29
N PHE A 58 15.29 -10.71 -8.19
CA PHE A 58 14.86 -9.54 -7.43
C PHE A 58 16.06 -8.74 -6.90
N PRO A 59 16.07 -7.40 -7.03
CA PRO A 59 17.08 -6.58 -6.39
C PRO A 59 17.05 -6.74 -4.86
N HIS A 60 18.20 -7.01 -4.25
CA HIS A 60 18.32 -7.11 -2.78
C HIS A 60 18.44 -5.71 -2.14
N LYS A 61 17.43 -4.87 -2.35
CA LYS A 61 17.30 -3.52 -1.76
C LYS A 61 16.00 -3.42 -0.98
N ILE A 62 16.05 -2.72 0.16
CA ILE A 62 14.89 -2.36 0.97
C ILE A 62 14.83 -0.85 1.02
N TRP A 63 13.73 -0.28 0.54
CA TRP A 63 13.47 1.15 0.48
C TRP A 63 12.43 1.56 1.50
N GLN A 64 12.73 2.64 2.21
CA GLN A 64 11.74 3.38 3.01
C GLN A 64 11.93 4.88 2.74
N SER A 65 10.86 5.68 2.91
CA SER A 65 10.95 7.14 2.97
C SER A 65 10.74 7.67 4.38
N TRP A 66 11.50 8.69 4.76
CA TRP A 66 11.27 9.43 6.00
C TRP A 66 11.73 10.88 5.90
N LYS A 67 11.34 11.72 6.85
CA LYS A 67 11.60 13.17 6.82
C LYS A 67 13.08 13.52 6.66
N ASP A 68 13.94 12.80 7.38
CA ASP A 68 15.39 13.02 7.41
C ASP A 68 16.17 11.72 7.49
N ASP A 69 17.50 11.84 7.43
CA ASP A 69 18.46 10.76 7.54
C ASP A 69 19.03 10.60 8.97
N SER A 70 18.41 11.21 9.97
CA SER A 70 18.92 11.15 11.33
C SER A 70 18.92 9.70 11.82
N GLU A 71 20.06 9.28 12.39
CA GLU A 71 20.15 8.02 13.13
C GLU A 71 19.45 8.12 14.50
N ASN A 72 19.09 9.35 14.90
CA ASN A 72 18.39 9.66 16.14
C ASN A 72 16.88 9.60 15.90
N PRO A 73 16.20 8.53 16.32
CA PRO A 73 14.76 8.47 16.19
C PRO A 73 14.12 9.58 17.02
N THR A 74 13.28 10.40 16.38
CA THR A 74 12.20 11.07 17.11
C THR A 74 11.42 10.01 17.92
N ASP A 75 10.80 10.39 19.05
CA ASP A 75 10.07 9.49 19.97
C ASP A 75 9.03 8.54 19.32
N ARG A 76 8.71 8.72 18.02
CA ARG A 76 7.73 7.94 17.25
C ARG A 76 8.30 6.87 16.31
N THR A 77 9.60 6.87 15.98
CA THR A 77 10.19 5.91 15.01
C THR A 77 11.32 5.05 15.57
N VAL A 78 11.44 4.98 16.90
CA VAL A 78 12.50 4.23 17.59
C VAL A 78 12.50 2.76 17.16
N GLY A 79 13.45 2.41 16.28
CA GLY A 79 13.85 1.03 15.98
C GLY A 79 13.43 0.47 14.62
N PHE A 80 12.43 1.00 13.90
CA PHE A 80 11.89 0.30 12.72
C PHE A 80 12.87 0.17 11.53
N PRO A 81 13.58 1.23 11.11
CA PRO A 81 14.67 1.11 10.12
C PRO A 81 15.81 0.18 10.55
N HIS A 82 16.05 0.05 11.86
CA HIS A 82 17.07 -0.84 12.37
C HIS A 82 16.62 -2.31 12.26
N GLN A 83 15.34 -2.60 12.51
CA GLN A 83 14.81 -3.96 12.40
C GLN A 83 14.90 -4.51 10.98
N TRP A 84 14.61 -3.71 9.95
CA TRP A 84 14.79 -4.15 8.55
C TRP A 84 16.22 -4.58 8.24
N ARG A 85 17.22 -3.84 8.73
CA ARG A 85 18.64 -4.19 8.59
C ARG A 85 19.01 -5.43 9.42
N ALA A 86 18.49 -5.55 10.64
CA ALA A 86 18.80 -6.66 11.54
C ALA A 86 18.20 -7.99 11.04
N VAL A 87 16.97 -7.96 10.54
CA VAL A 87 16.25 -9.13 10.03
C VAL A 87 16.75 -9.53 8.64
N ASN A 88 17.25 -8.58 7.84
CA ASN A 88 17.71 -8.80 6.47
C ASN A 88 19.17 -8.34 6.29
N PRO A 89 20.16 -8.98 6.96
CA PRO A 89 21.55 -8.53 6.95
C PRO A 89 22.20 -8.56 5.56
N ASP A 90 21.69 -9.40 4.65
CA ASP A 90 22.19 -9.53 3.27
C ASP A 90 21.52 -8.54 2.28
N TRP A 91 20.60 -7.70 2.76
CA TRP A 91 19.89 -6.74 1.94
C TRP A 91 20.41 -5.33 2.18
N ARG A 92 20.57 -4.57 1.10
CA ARG A 92 20.96 -3.16 1.20
C ARG A 92 19.76 -2.33 1.62
N TYR A 93 19.86 -1.65 2.75
CA TYR A 93 18.88 -0.68 3.19
C TYR A 93 19.13 0.68 2.52
N GLU A 94 18.08 1.27 1.97
CA GLU A 94 18.09 2.57 1.32
C GLU A 94 17.00 3.44 1.95
N ARG A 95 17.32 4.72 2.19
CA ARG A 95 16.38 5.69 2.72
C ARG A 95 16.34 6.92 1.83
N ILE A 96 15.16 7.24 1.34
CA ILE A 96 14.90 8.48 0.62
C ILE A 96 14.26 9.49 1.57
N THR A 97 14.62 10.76 1.46
CA THR A 97 14.19 11.81 2.39
C THR A 97 13.46 12.94 1.70
N ASP A 98 12.76 13.76 2.49
CA ASP A 98 12.09 14.96 1.99
C ASP A 98 13.07 15.91 1.30
N ALA A 99 14.35 15.92 1.73
CA ALA A 99 15.39 16.75 1.17
C ALA A 99 15.92 16.26 -0.20
N ASN A 100 15.73 14.99 -0.56
CA ASN A 100 16.33 14.42 -1.77
C ASN A 100 15.34 13.73 -2.72
N ASN A 101 14.08 13.53 -2.33
CA ASN A 101 13.09 12.84 -3.17
C ASN A 101 12.86 13.52 -4.52
N ASP A 102 12.79 14.84 -4.53
CA ASP A 102 12.61 15.70 -5.70
C ASP A 102 13.78 15.55 -6.69
N ALA A 103 15.01 15.55 -6.18
CA ALA A 103 16.21 15.40 -7.00
C ALA A 103 16.29 13.99 -7.58
N TYR A 104 15.98 12.97 -6.78
CA TYR A 104 15.92 11.58 -7.22
C TYR A 104 14.90 11.40 -8.35
N VAL A 105 13.68 11.92 -8.20
CA VAL A 105 12.65 11.76 -9.24
C VAL A 105 13.03 12.48 -10.53
N ARG A 106 13.57 13.72 -10.46
CA ARG A 106 14.04 14.45 -11.65
C ARG A 106 15.19 13.75 -12.38
N ASP A 107 16.08 13.06 -11.66
CA ASP A 107 17.19 12.32 -12.27
C ASP A 107 16.73 11.04 -13.00
N ARG A 108 15.64 10.42 -12.53
CA ARG A 108 15.26 9.06 -12.94
C ARG A 108 14.06 8.97 -13.87
N PHE A 109 13.25 10.01 -13.93
CA PHE A 109 12.03 10.03 -14.70
C PHE A 109 11.98 11.24 -15.64
N ASP A 110 11.20 11.11 -16.71
CA ASP A 110 10.96 12.22 -17.63
C ASP A 110 10.08 13.31 -16.99
N ALA A 111 9.98 14.44 -17.69
CA ALA A 111 9.22 15.61 -17.25
C ALA A 111 7.73 15.30 -16.98
N ASN A 112 7.12 14.35 -17.70
CA ASN A 112 5.70 14.05 -17.51
C ASN A 112 5.41 13.48 -16.12
N ILE A 113 6.38 12.78 -15.52
CA ILE A 113 6.31 12.22 -14.18
C ILE A 113 6.94 13.16 -13.15
N SER A 114 8.14 13.70 -13.43
CA SER A 114 8.86 14.51 -12.46
C SER A 114 8.16 15.83 -12.16
N ASP A 115 7.52 16.45 -13.15
CA ASP A 115 6.84 17.73 -12.94
C ASP A 115 5.59 17.53 -12.08
N VAL A 116 4.86 16.44 -12.28
CA VAL A 116 3.73 16.07 -11.41
C VAL A 116 4.22 15.84 -9.99
N PHE A 117 5.21 14.97 -9.81
CA PHE A 117 5.72 14.60 -8.49
C PHE A 117 6.18 15.83 -7.70
N THR A 118 6.93 16.72 -8.35
CA THR A 118 7.51 17.89 -7.70
C THR A 118 6.50 19.01 -7.44
N SER A 119 5.34 18.98 -8.12
CA SER A 119 4.22 19.91 -7.86
C SER A 119 3.39 19.53 -6.62
N LEU A 120 3.46 18.28 -6.16
CA LEU A 120 2.68 17.78 -5.03
C LEU A 120 3.05 18.50 -3.73
N GLN A 121 2.06 19.14 -3.12
CA GLN A 121 2.17 19.77 -1.79
C GLN A 121 1.70 18.83 -0.68
N ASP A 122 0.82 17.88 -1.01
CA ASP A 122 0.32 16.91 -0.06
C ASP A 122 1.38 15.81 0.19
N PRO A 123 1.86 15.66 1.44
CA PRO A 123 2.94 14.71 1.73
C PRO A 123 2.51 13.25 1.58
N ILE A 124 1.20 12.94 1.67
CA ILE A 124 0.69 11.56 1.58
C ILE A 124 0.60 11.14 0.12
N LEU A 125 -0.01 11.98 -0.73
CA LEU A 125 -0.01 11.76 -2.18
C LEU A 125 1.43 11.60 -2.70
N LYS A 126 2.35 12.45 -2.19
CA LYS A 126 3.76 12.42 -2.59
C LYS A 126 4.47 11.15 -2.14
N ALA A 127 4.25 10.69 -0.91
CA ALA A 127 4.87 9.46 -0.40
C ALA A 127 4.34 8.21 -1.13
N ASP A 128 3.03 8.11 -1.35
CA ASP A 128 2.42 7.02 -2.11
C ASP A 128 2.96 6.96 -3.53
N PHE A 129 3.06 8.11 -4.22
CA PHE A 129 3.58 8.11 -5.58
C PHE A 129 5.08 7.79 -5.62
N LEU A 130 5.86 8.28 -4.65
CA LEU A 130 7.30 8.00 -4.53
C LEU A 130 7.57 6.49 -4.44
N ARG A 131 6.76 5.77 -3.65
CA ARG A 131 6.83 4.32 -3.53
C ARG A 131 6.77 3.64 -4.89
N TYR A 132 5.76 3.99 -5.71
CA TYR A 132 5.56 3.36 -7.01
C TYR A 132 6.69 3.67 -7.98
N LEU A 133 7.20 4.90 -7.95
CA LEU A 133 8.35 5.30 -8.74
C LEU A 133 9.60 4.48 -8.35
N ILE A 134 9.87 4.32 -7.06
CA ILE A 134 10.99 3.50 -6.60
C ILE A 134 10.82 2.04 -7.01
N LEU A 135 9.65 1.44 -6.79
CA LEU A 135 9.37 0.07 -7.22
C LEU A 135 9.56 -0.11 -8.72
N LEU A 136 9.09 0.86 -9.53
CA LEU A 136 9.23 0.83 -10.97
C LEU A 136 10.70 0.89 -11.41
N ARG A 137 11.48 1.82 -10.85
CA ARG A 137 12.84 2.09 -11.32
C ARG A 137 13.89 1.15 -10.72
N GLU A 138 13.79 0.89 -9.43
CA GLU A 138 14.80 0.19 -8.64
C GLU A 138 14.41 -1.26 -8.36
N GLY A 139 13.11 -1.56 -8.26
CA GLY A 139 12.63 -2.81 -7.71
C GLY A 139 13.08 -3.01 -6.25
N GLY A 140 13.15 -4.27 -5.83
CA GLY A 140 13.38 -4.64 -4.44
C GLY A 140 12.13 -4.46 -3.59
N VAL A 141 12.32 -4.32 -2.29
CA VAL A 141 11.25 -4.09 -1.32
C VAL A 141 11.01 -2.61 -1.16
N TRP A 142 9.75 -2.19 -1.23
CA TRP A 142 9.30 -1.00 -0.51
C TRP A 142 8.63 -1.42 0.79
N ALA A 143 8.89 -0.68 1.87
CA ALA A 143 8.12 -0.76 3.10
C ALA A 143 7.88 0.65 3.66
N ASP A 144 6.65 0.95 4.08
CA ASP A 144 6.40 2.16 4.85
C ASP A 144 7.20 2.14 6.17
N ILE A 145 7.50 3.33 6.69
CA ILE A 145 8.44 3.51 7.79
C ILE A 145 7.99 2.85 9.11
N ASP A 146 6.68 2.66 9.28
CA ASP A 146 6.02 2.04 10.43
C ASP A 146 5.64 0.58 10.19
N VAL A 147 6.23 -0.05 9.18
CA VAL A 147 6.16 -1.50 8.96
C VAL A 147 7.29 -2.20 9.71
N PHE A 148 6.93 -3.16 10.56
CA PHE A 148 7.86 -4.03 11.27
C PHE A 148 8.05 -5.36 10.50
N PRO A 149 9.30 -5.78 10.21
CA PRO A 149 9.57 -7.06 9.56
C PRO A 149 9.65 -8.20 10.58
N HIS A 150 8.65 -9.07 10.60
CA HIS A 150 8.65 -10.28 11.45
C HIS A 150 9.53 -11.39 10.90
N GLN A 151 9.60 -11.50 9.57
CA GLN A 151 10.38 -12.51 8.88
C GLN A 151 11.28 -11.88 7.81
N PRO A 152 12.43 -12.50 7.50
CA PRO A 152 13.28 -12.03 6.42
C PRO A 152 12.58 -12.15 5.06
N VAL A 153 12.89 -11.24 4.14
CA VAL A 153 12.34 -11.18 2.78
C VAL A 153 12.60 -12.48 2.01
N SER A 154 13.68 -13.20 2.34
CA SER A 154 13.99 -14.51 1.78
C SER A 154 12.92 -15.58 2.05
N LYS A 155 11.98 -15.34 2.97
CA LYS A 155 10.84 -16.22 3.26
C LYS A 155 9.54 -15.81 2.54
N TRP A 156 9.49 -14.67 1.87
CA TRP A 156 8.25 -14.15 1.26
C TRP A 156 7.79 -14.98 0.06
N ILE A 157 8.72 -15.64 -0.64
CA ILE A 157 8.42 -16.46 -1.82
C ILE A 157 8.65 -17.93 -1.47
N PRO A 158 7.58 -18.73 -1.29
CA PRO A 158 7.70 -20.17 -1.11
C PRO A 158 8.47 -20.84 -2.27
N LYS A 159 9.19 -21.92 -1.97
CA LYS A 159 10.08 -22.58 -2.94
C LYS A 159 9.39 -22.96 -4.26
N GLN A 160 8.13 -23.37 -4.22
CA GLN A 160 7.37 -23.75 -5.41
C GLN A 160 7.09 -22.60 -6.39
N PHE A 161 7.19 -21.35 -5.94
CA PHE A 161 6.96 -20.17 -6.77
C PHE A 161 8.27 -19.49 -7.22
N GLN A 162 9.43 -19.95 -6.73
CA GLN A 162 10.72 -19.37 -7.13
C GLN A 162 10.94 -19.52 -8.63
N GLY A 163 11.29 -18.41 -9.31
CA GLY A 163 11.48 -18.36 -10.76
C GLY A 163 10.23 -17.98 -11.57
N SER A 164 9.05 -17.98 -10.96
CA SER A 164 7.78 -17.65 -11.64
C SER A 164 7.16 -16.32 -11.19
N VAL A 165 7.85 -15.57 -10.34
CA VAL A 165 7.31 -14.36 -9.68
C VAL A 165 8.17 -13.16 -10.04
N ASN A 166 7.51 -12.06 -10.42
CA ASN A 166 8.14 -10.75 -10.63
C ASN A 166 7.59 -9.66 -9.71
N LEU A 167 6.46 -9.91 -9.05
CA LEU A 167 5.85 -9.01 -8.07
C LEU A 167 5.26 -9.82 -6.92
N VAL A 168 5.46 -9.37 -5.69
CA VAL A 168 4.83 -9.94 -4.48
C VAL A 168 4.06 -8.83 -3.79
N VAL A 169 2.78 -9.09 -3.55
CA VAL A 169 1.86 -8.23 -2.81
C VAL A 169 1.13 -9.06 -1.76
N GLY A 170 0.55 -8.41 -0.77
CA GLY A 170 -0.31 -9.08 0.21
C GLY A 170 -1.74 -8.55 0.18
N ILE A 171 -2.64 -9.24 0.85
CA ILE A 171 -3.97 -8.73 1.17
C ILE A 171 -3.85 -7.85 2.43
N GLU A 172 -4.35 -6.62 2.37
CA GLU A 172 -4.48 -5.75 3.54
C GLU A 172 -5.83 -5.96 4.23
N ASN A 173 -6.90 -5.99 3.44
CA ASN A 173 -8.24 -6.21 3.95
C ASN A 173 -9.01 -7.19 3.06
N ASP A 174 -9.76 -8.08 3.69
CA ASP A 174 -10.64 -9.03 3.05
C ASP A 174 -12.05 -8.79 3.55
N HIS A 175 -12.94 -8.41 2.64
CA HIS A 175 -14.32 -8.04 2.95
C HIS A 175 -15.31 -9.17 2.59
N HIS A 176 -14.84 -10.40 2.44
CA HIS A 176 -15.64 -11.61 2.32
C HIS A 176 -16.71 -11.53 1.23
N LYS A 177 -16.27 -11.25 0.00
CA LYS A 177 -17.13 -11.12 -1.18
C LYS A 177 -18.14 -9.97 -1.11
N GLN A 178 -17.87 -8.99 -0.24
CA GLN A 178 -18.59 -7.72 -0.21
C GLN A 178 -17.72 -6.60 -0.76
N PRO A 179 -18.29 -5.56 -1.38
CA PRO A 179 -17.55 -4.40 -1.85
C PRO A 179 -16.70 -3.77 -0.75
N ILE A 180 -15.41 -3.61 -0.99
CA ILE A 180 -14.48 -3.01 -0.01
C ILE A 180 -14.71 -1.50 0.19
N TRP A 181 -15.30 -0.82 -0.80
CA TRP A 181 -15.84 0.54 -0.69
C TRP A 181 -17.12 0.69 -1.52
N PRO A 182 -17.97 1.70 -1.25
CA PRO A 182 -19.25 1.86 -1.94
C PRO A 182 -19.10 1.90 -3.47
N GLY A 183 -19.81 1.01 -4.15
CA GLY A 183 -19.77 0.91 -5.62
C GLY A 183 -18.56 0.15 -6.19
N SER A 184 -17.63 -0.31 -5.35
CA SER A 184 -16.53 -1.17 -5.79
C SER A 184 -17.01 -2.54 -6.21
N SER A 185 -16.40 -3.11 -7.25
CA SER A 185 -16.52 -4.53 -7.59
C SER A 185 -15.54 -5.41 -6.82
N TYR A 186 -14.60 -4.82 -6.08
CA TYR A 186 -13.54 -5.56 -5.41
C TYR A 186 -13.95 -5.97 -4.01
N SER A 187 -13.60 -7.20 -3.61
CA SER A 187 -13.86 -7.73 -2.26
C SER A 187 -12.63 -7.83 -1.37
N VAL A 188 -11.45 -7.58 -1.94
CA VAL A 188 -10.19 -7.46 -1.19
C VAL A 188 -9.51 -6.13 -1.51
N GLN A 189 -8.78 -5.59 -0.54
CA GLN A 189 -7.81 -4.51 -0.73
C GLN A 189 -6.41 -5.10 -0.71
N LEU A 190 -5.61 -4.80 -1.73
CA LEU A 190 -4.21 -5.19 -1.75
C LEU A 190 -3.36 -4.21 -0.92
N CYS A 191 -2.40 -4.77 -0.18
CA CYS A 191 -1.45 -4.04 0.62
C CYS A 191 -0.47 -3.27 -0.27
N GLN A 192 -0.50 -1.95 -0.16
CA GLN A 192 0.42 -1.06 -0.86
C GLN A 192 1.65 -0.66 -0.02
N TYR A 193 1.57 -0.74 1.31
CA TYR A 193 2.65 -0.29 2.21
C TYR A 193 3.82 -1.27 2.31
N SER A 194 3.71 -2.45 1.71
CA SER A 194 4.80 -3.43 1.58
C SER A 194 4.66 -4.19 0.28
N VAL A 195 5.67 -4.09 -0.58
CA VAL A 195 5.68 -4.69 -1.93
C VAL A 195 7.10 -5.12 -2.28
N LEU A 196 7.27 -6.29 -2.88
CA LEU A 196 8.54 -6.71 -3.48
C LEU A 196 8.37 -6.81 -5.00
N ALA A 197 9.15 -6.05 -5.76
CA ALA A 197 9.05 -6.00 -7.22
C ALA A 197 10.39 -6.22 -7.91
N LYS A 198 10.36 -6.80 -9.10
CA LYS A 198 11.45 -6.61 -10.07
C LYS A 198 11.28 -5.26 -10.77
N PRO A 199 12.38 -4.59 -11.15
CA PRO A 199 12.30 -3.29 -11.81
C PRO A 199 11.56 -3.42 -13.15
N ASN A 200 10.86 -2.36 -13.55
CA ASN A 200 10.07 -2.30 -14.78
C ASN A 200 8.94 -3.34 -14.86
N HIS A 201 8.41 -3.82 -13.73
CA HIS A 201 7.22 -4.69 -13.74
C HIS A 201 6.06 -3.99 -14.46
N PRO A 202 5.38 -4.64 -15.44
CA PRO A 202 4.36 -3.98 -16.24
C PRO A 202 3.17 -3.45 -15.43
N GLY A 203 2.71 -4.17 -14.41
CA GLY A 203 1.64 -3.72 -13.52
C GLY A 203 2.02 -2.46 -12.74
N ILE A 204 3.26 -2.40 -12.23
CA ILE A 204 3.77 -1.19 -11.56
C ILE A 204 3.95 -0.02 -12.55
N LYS A 205 4.33 -0.30 -13.80
CA LYS A 205 4.41 0.73 -14.85
C LYS A 205 3.03 1.32 -15.16
N THR A 206 2.02 0.48 -15.33
CA THR A 206 0.64 0.91 -15.53
C THR A 206 0.15 1.74 -14.34
N LEU A 207 0.47 1.31 -13.13
CA LEU A 207 0.14 2.04 -11.91
C LEU A 207 0.76 3.44 -11.88
N VAL A 208 2.07 3.54 -12.15
CA VAL A 208 2.76 4.85 -12.19
C VAL A 208 2.12 5.79 -13.21
N ASN A 209 1.80 5.29 -14.41
CA ASN A 209 1.19 6.11 -15.45
C ASN A 209 -0.22 6.56 -15.05
N GLN A 210 -1.05 5.65 -14.55
CA GLN A 210 -2.42 5.96 -14.12
C GLN A 210 -2.43 6.97 -12.98
N VAL A 211 -1.60 6.74 -11.95
CA VAL A 211 -1.45 7.65 -10.81
C VAL A 211 -0.97 9.02 -11.26
N ALA A 212 -0.01 9.11 -12.19
CA ALA A 212 0.45 10.39 -12.71
C ALA A 212 -0.66 11.16 -13.43
N GLU A 213 -1.48 10.48 -14.23
CA GLU A 213 -2.62 11.09 -14.91
C GLU A 213 -3.72 11.52 -13.93
N ASP A 214 -4.04 10.70 -12.95
CA ASP A 214 -5.08 11.00 -11.97
C ASP A 214 -4.65 12.10 -11.00
N LEU A 215 -3.36 12.17 -10.64
CA LEU A 215 -2.80 13.32 -9.93
C LEU A 215 -2.93 14.62 -10.73
N LYS A 216 -2.67 14.61 -12.04
CA LYS A 216 -2.87 15.81 -12.89
C LYS A 216 -4.33 16.26 -12.84
N LYS A 217 -5.27 15.34 -13.06
CA LYS A 217 -6.72 15.63 -13.00
C LYS A 217 -7.14 16.14 -11.63
N LEU A 218 -6.65 15.51 -10.56
CA LEU A 218 -6.92 15.92 -9.19
C LEU A 218 -6.43 17.36 -8.96
N LEU A 219 -5.18 17.66 -9.28
CA LEU A 219 -4.61 19.00 -9.09
C LEU A 219 -5.35 20.07 -9.92
N GLU A 220 -5.77 19.74 -11.15
CA GLU A 220 -6.57 20.63 -11.99
C GLU A 220 -7.99 20.86 -11.45
N SER A 221 -8.56 19.88 -10.74
CA SER A 221 -9.91 19.96 -10.16
C SER A 221 -9.98 20.83 -8.91
N LYS A 222 -8.86 20.98 -8.19
CA LYS A 222 -8.79 21.67 -6.89
C LYS A 222 -8.60 23.17 -7.05
N GLN A 223 -9.33 23.94 -6.25
CA GLN A 223 -9.07 25.38 -6.15
C GLN A 223 -7.78 25.66 -5.37
N PRO A 224 -7.10 26.80 -5.60
CA PRO A 224 -5.93 27.18 -4.80
C PRO A 224 -6.25 27.18 -3.30
N GLY A 225 -5.54 26.34 -2.53
CA GLY A 225 -5.72 26.19 -1.08
C GLY A 225 -6.82 25.22 -0.65
N GLU A 226 -7.52 24.58 -1.59
CA GLU A 226 -8.42 23.47 -1.28
C GLU A 226 -7.63 22.25 -0.80
N ALA A 227 -8.08 21.65 0.30
CA ALA A 227 -7.43 20.48 0.87
C ALA A 227 -7.71 19.22 0.05
N VAL A 228 -6.72 18.33 0.02
CA VAL A 228 -6.89 16.95 -0.45
C VAL A 228 -7.73 16.20 0.58
N SER A 229 -8.81 15.56 0.16
CA SER A 229 -9.67 14.76 1.04
C SER A 229 -9.12 13.35 1.24
N PHE A 230 -9.66 12.63 2.22
CA PHE A 230 -9.34 11.21 2.41
C PHE A 230 -9.64 10.39 1.15
N GLU A 231 -10.79 10.61 0.51
CA GLU A 231 -11.18 9.91 -0.71
C GLU A 231 -10.25 10.22 -1.88
N ASP A 232 -9.79 11.48 -2.00
CA ASP A 232 -8.81 11.86 -3.02
C ASP A 232 -7.51 11.05 -2.85
N VAL A 233 -7.01 10.89 -1.61
CA VAL A 233 -5.83 10.06 -1.32
C VAL A 233 -6.09 8.61 -1.70
N MET A 234 -7.16 8.01 -1.18
CA MET A 234 -7.44 6.58 -1.34
C MET A 234 -7.58 6.18 -2.81
N SER A 235 -8.28 7.00 -3.60
CA SER A 235 -8.63 6.74 -5.00
C SER A 235 -7.57 7.18 -6.02
N THR A 236 -6.67 8.10 -5.66
CA THR A 236 -5.66 8.62 -6.60
C THR A 236 -4.31 7.95 -6.46
N THR A 237 -3.78 7.86 -5.23
CA THR A 237 -2.44 7.30 -4.97
C THR A 237 -2.48 6.11 -4.01
N GLY A 238 -3.54 6.02 -3.21
CA GLY A 238 -3.69 5.08 -2.13
C GLY A 238 -4.10 3.66 -2.57
N PRO A 239 -4.58 2.85 -1.62
CA PRO A 239 -4.76 1.43 -1.84
C PRO A 239 -5.92 1.10 -2.78
N PHE A 240 -6.88 2.01 -3.02
CA PHE A 240 -7.96 1.77 -3.98
C PHE A 240 -7.41 1.84 -5.42
N ALA A 241 -6.59 2.86 -5.71
CA ALA A 241 -5.88 2.98 -6.98
C ALA A 241 -4.97 1.76 -7.23
N PHE A 242 -4.17 1.40 -6.21
CA PHE A 242 -3.28 0.24 -6.26
C PHE A 242 -4.02 -1.07 -6.56
N THR A 243 -5.08 -1.34 -5.79
CA THR A 243 -5.90 -2.55 -5.95
C THR A 243 -6.53 -2.60 -7.32
N LYS A 244 -7.16 -1.49 -7.76
CA LYS A 244 -7.80 -1.41 -9.07
C LYS A 244 -6.84 -1.75 -10.20
N VAL A 245 -5.67 -1.10 -10.24
CA VAL A 245 -4.70 -1.31 -11.32
C VAL A 245 -4.17 -2.74 -11.34
N LEU A 246 -3.92 -3.35 -10.16
CA LEU A 246 -3.45 -4.73 -10.13
C LEU A 246 -4.53 -5.74 -10.51
N MET A 247 -5.80 -5.50 -10.17
CA MET A 247 -6.90 -6.35 -10.64
C MET A 247 -7.06 -6.26 -12.16
N ASP A 248 -6.94 -5.05 -12.72
CA ASP A 248 -6.94 -4.83 -14.17
C ASP A 248 -5.75 -5.57 -14.82
N TYR A 249 -4.56 -5.50 -14.21
CA TYR A 249 -3.37 -6.24 -14.66
C TYR A 249 -3.53 -7.77 -14.56
N PHE A 250 -4.17 -8.27 -13.51
CA PHE A 250 -4.49 -9.70 -13.38
C PHE A 250 -5.36 -10.15 -14.55
N LYS A 251 -6.41 -9.39 -14.85
CA LYS A 251 -7.28 -9.66 -16.00
C LYS A 251 -6.52 -9.67 -17.32
N GLU A 252 -5.66 -8.69 -17.56
CA GLU A 252 -4.81 -8.66 -18.77
C GLU A 252 -3.89 -9.90 -18.85
N SER A 253 -3.37 -10.34 -17.71
CA SER A 253 -2.41 -11.46 -17.64
C SER A 253 -3.06 -12.83 -17.76
N THR A 254 -4.29 -13.00 -17.25
CA THR A 254 -4.99 -14.30 -17.17
C THR A 254 -6.11 -14.45 -18.20
N GLY A 255 -6.62 -13.33 -18.74
CA GLY A 255 -7.78 -13.29 -19.62
C GLY A 255 -9.13 -13.42 -18.91
N VAL A 256 -9.18 -13.38 -17.58
CA VAL A 256 -10.41 -13.48 -16.78
C VAL A 256 -10.55 -12.33 -15.79
N GLU A 257 -11.78 -11.93 -15.47
CA GLU A 257 -12.02 -10.89 -14.47
C GLU A 257 -11.57 -11.33 -13.07
N HIS A 258 -10.96 -10.40 -12.34
CA HIS A 258 -10.53 -10.59 -10.96
C HIS A 258 -11.19 -9.53 -10.06
N THR A 259 -12.00 -10.00 -9.12
CA THR A 259 -12.70 -9.14 -8.13
C THR A 259 -12.12 -9.29 -6.73
N GLY A 260 -11.26 -10.28 -6.50
CA GLY A 260 -10.81 -10.65 -5.15
C GLY A 260 -11.68 -11.71 -4.50
N ASP A 261 -12.82 -12.09 -5.08
CA ASP A 261 -13.67 -13.16 -4.53
C ASP A 261 -12.93 -14.51 -4.53
N GLU A 262 -12.00 -14.68 -5.47
CA GLU A 262 -11.13 -15.83 -5.53
C GLU A 262 -10.07 -15.82 -4.40
N LEU A 263 -9.78 -14.66 -3.81
CA LEU A 263 -8.84 -14.42 -2.73
C LEU A 263 -9.50 -14.36 -1.33
N ASP A 264 -10.83 -14.55 -1.25
CA ASP A 264 -11.55 -14.63 0.03
C ASP A 264 -10.97 -15.73 0.92
N ARG A 265 -10.62 -15.34 2.16
CA ARG A 265 -10.01 -16.19 3.19
C ARG A 265 -8.80 -16.96 2.67
N LEU A 266 -7.92 -16.27 1.95
CA LEU A 266 -6.71 -16.88 1.41
C LEU A 266 -5.79 -17.40 2.53
N GLU A 267 -5.69 -18.72 2.67
CA GLU A 267 -4.81 -19.37 3.66
C GLU A 267 -3.37 -19.54 3.16
N GLU A 268 -3.19 -19.71 1.85
CA GLU A 268 -1.90 -19.99 1.22
C GLU A 268 -1.63 -19.05 0.04
N PRO A 269 -0.37 -18.68 -0.24
CA PRO A 269 -0.03 -17.80 -1.36
C PRO A 269 -0.59 -18.27 -2.71
N ARG A 270 -1.09 -17.32 -3.49
CA ARG A 270 -1.63 -17.57 -4.84
C ARG A 270 -0.85 -16.81 -5.89
N LEU A 271 -0.36 -17.53 -6.90
CA LEU A 271 0.23 -16.93 -8.09
C LEU A 271 -0.87 -16.60 -9.11
N ILE A 272 -0.96 -15.33 -9.53
CA ILE A 272 -1.84 -14.84 -10.59
C ILE A 272 -0.97 -14.16 -11.64
N GLY A 273 -0.88 -14.75 -12.84
CA GLY A 273 0.11 -14.34 -13.83
C GLY A 273 1.52 -14.49 -13.27
N ASP A 274 2.25 -13.38 -13.10
CA ASP A 274 3.57 -13.31 -12.49
C ASP A 274 3.59 -12.65 -11.10
N VAL A 275 2.40 -12.45 -10.51
CA VAL A 275 2.21 -11.78 -9.22
C VAL A 275 1.85 -12.80 -8.15
N LEU A 276 2.67 -12.89 -7.10
CA LEU A 276 2.37 -13.70 -5.92
C LEU A 276 1.57 -12.87 -4.91
N VAL A 277 0.33 -13.25 -4.69
CA VAL A 277 -0.56 -12.65 -3.68
C VAL A 277 -0.46 -13.46 -2.39
N LEU A 278 -0.08 -12.79 -1.31
CA LEU A 278 0.09 -13.37 0.02
C LEU A 278 -1.18 -13.20 0.88
N PRO A 279 -1.45 -14.16 1.80
CA PRO A 279 -2.54 -14.09 2.76
C PRO A 279 -2.61 -12.77 3.53
N LYS A 280 -3.82 -12.43 4.00
CA LYS A 280 -4.02 -11.28 4.89
C LYS A 280 -3.13 -11.39 6.13
N ASP A 281 -3.04 -12.56 6.75
CA ASP A 281 -2.21 -12.76 7.93
C ASP A 281 -0.70 -12.57 7.68
N SER A 282 -0.26 -12.55 6.42
CA SER A 282 1.14 -12.27 6.11
C SER A 282 1.48 -10.79 6.09
N PHE A 283 0.58 -9.95 5.56
CA PHE A 283 0.87 -8.54 5.28
C PHE A 283 -0.07 -7.58 6.03
N GLY A 284 -1.35 -7.94 6.15
CA GLY A 284 -2.41 -7.19 6.83
C GLY A 284 -2.80 -7.74 8.19
N TRP A 285 -1.93 -8.50 8.87
CA TRP A 285 -2.21 -9.04 10.20
C TRP A 285 -2.41 -7.92 11.24
N LEU A 286 -3.45 -8.05 12.05
CA LEU A 286 -3.76 -7.16 13.15
C LEU A 286 -3.79 -7.94 14.47
N PRO A 287 -2.99 -7.56 15.49
CA PRO A 287 -2.96 -8.26 16.78
C PRO A 287 -4.32 -8.41 17.47
N GLN A 288 -5.26 -7.49 17.20
CA GLN A 288 -6.58 -7.44 17.83
C GLN A 288 -7.60 -8.39 17.18
N GLU A 289 -7.31 -8.94 16.00
CA GLU A 289 -8.18 -9.92 15.35
C GLU A 289 -7.98 -11.34 15.88
N HIS A 290 -6.88 -11.58 16.61
CA HIS A 290 -6.57 -12.86 17.26
C HIS A 290 -6.56 -14.07 16.31
N THR A 291 -6.19 -13.85 15.04
CA THR A 291 -6.01 -14.93 14.06
C THR A 291 -4.75 -15.74 14.34
N HIS A 292 -3.65 -15.05 14.71
CA HIS A 292 -2.35 -15.64 15.02
C HIS A 292 -1.65 -14.90 16.18
N ASP A 293 -0.74 -15.61 16.87
CA ASP A 293 0.13 -15.02 17.88
C ASP A 293 1.28 -14.23 17.25
N LYS A 294 1.74 -13.18 17.94
CA LYS A 294 2.86 -12.37 17.46
C LYS A 294 4.12 -13.23 17.26
N GLY A 295 4.69 -13.18 16.05
CA GLY A 295 5.86 -13.97 15.67
C GLY A 295 5.55 -15.32 15.04
N ASP A 296 4.26 -15.65 14.83
CA ASP A 296 3.86 -16.76 13.95
C ASP A 296 4.56 -16.62 12.57
N PRO A 297 5.19 -17.68 12.03
CA PRO A 297 5.87 -17.62 10.74
C PRO A 297 5.01 -17.16 9.57
N ILE A 298 3.68 -17.26 9.64
CA ILE A 298 2.80 -16.75 8.59
C ILE A 298 2.83 -15.21 8.52
N ILE A 299 3.07 -14.54 9.65
CA ILE A 299 3.16 -13.08 9.75
C ILE A 299 4.52 -12.66 9.23
N LEU A 300 4.55 -12.06 8.05
CA LEU A 300 5.80 -11.62 7.41
C LEU A 300 6.14 -10.19 7.81
N VAL A 301 5.12 -9.32 7.85
CA VAL A 301 5.22 -7.93 8.27
C VAL A 301 4.03 -7.53 9.15
N GLU A 302 4.23 -6.51 10.00
CA GLU A 302 3.18 -5.90 10.82
C GLU A 302 3.19 -4.39 10.57
N HIS A 303 2.10 -3.85 10.00
CA HIS A 303 1.93 -2.41 9.87
C HIS A 303 1.40 -1.83 11.19
N LEU A 304 2.10 -0.85 11.75
CA LEU A 304 1.80 -0.34 13.09
C LEU A 304 0.75 0.77 13.10
N PHE A 305 0.31 1.23 11.93
CA PHE A 305 -0.72 2.25 11.75
C PHE A 305 -0.50 3.47 12.65
N ILE A 306 0.74 3.99 12.68
CA ILE A 306 1.09 5.15 13.53
C ILE A 306 0.21 6.36 13.15
N GLY A 307 -0.36 6.36 11.94
CA GLY A 307 -1.63 7.03 11.64
C GLY A 307 -1.55 8.55 11.76
N SER A 308 -0.35 9.12 11.80
CA SER A 308 -0.10 10.53 12.07
C SER A 308 -0.72 11.48 11.04
N TRP A 309 -1.10 10.95 9.88
CA TRP A 309 -1.67 11.72 8.77
C TRP A 309 -3.20 11.79 8.76
N ARG A 310 -3.91 10.84 9.39
CA ARG A 310 -5.39 10.78 9.35
C ARG A 310 -6.06 12.02 9.97
N HIS A 311 -5.35 12.73 10.85
CA HIS A 311 -5.83 13.99 11.43
C HIS A 311 -5.82 15.16 10.43
N GLY A 312 -4.98 15.09 9.38
CA GLY A 312 -4.92 16.07 8.30
C GLY A 312 -5.95 15.82 7.18
N HIS A 313 -6.51 14.61 7.13
CA HIS A 313 -7.49 14.18 6.13
C HIS A 313 -8.64 13.44 6.83
N PRO A 314 -9.55 14.16 7.52
CA PRO A 314 -10.69 13.52 8.16
C PRO A 314 -11.55 12.85 7.07
N GLY A 315 -11.72 11.54 7.21
CA GLY A 315 -12.66 10.73 6.43
C GLY A 315 -14.07 10.76 7.02
#